data_AF-A0A7S0JKL9-F1
#
_entry.id   AF-A0A7S0JKL9-F1
#
_cell.length_a   1.000
_cell.length_b   1.000
_cell.length_c   1.000
_cell.angle_alpha   90.00
_cell.angle_beta   90.00
_cell.angle_gamma   90.00
#
_symmetry.space_group_name_H-M   'P 1'
#
loop_
_entity.id
_entity.type
_entity.pdbx_description
1 polymer ?
#
loop_
_entity_poly.entity_id
_entity_poly.type
_entity_poly.pdbx_seq_one_letter_code
_entity_poly.pdbx_strand_id
1 'polypeptide(L)'
;AQMLPHSTQLRLAHLGQGVVGGEPNATLAEELAGSGPWMWGGVAPLGFMRGGHLITPWGEGTWGVTRRSGAETASADTVFADFANSEHTIRVVDLSCLRLGSTRKADGDAVGIDFGGNEPPGECAKELERELAAVHVVNG
;
A
#
# COMPACT_ATOMS: atom_id res chain seq x y z
N ALA A 1 11.54 -15.40 39.56
CA ALA A 1 11.06 -15.44 38.17
C ALA A 1 9.57 -15.15 38.16
N GLN A 2 9.15 -13.94 37.79
CA GLN A 2 7.76 -13.60 37.52
C GLN A 2 7.75 -12.57 36.39
N MET A 3 7.34 -13.03 35.21
CA MET A 3 7.09 -12.23 34.01
C MET A 3 5.77 -11.50 34.16
N LEU A 4 5.74 -10.20 33.86
CA LEU A 4 4.52 -9.48 33.49
C LEU A 4 4.84 -8.54 32.31
N PRO A 5 3.86 -8.33 31.42
CA PRO A 5 4.08 -8.14 30.00
C PRO A 5 4.57 -6.74 29.64
N HIS A 6 5.49 -6.67 28.69
CA HIS A 6 5.80 -5.45 27.98
C HIS A 6 4.56 -5.07 27.17
N SER A 7 3.74 -4.18 27.72
CA SER A 7 2.84 -3.35 26.94
C SER A 7 3.68 -2.52 25.98
N THR A 8 3.95 -3.08 24.80
CA THR A 8 4.50 -2.34 23.67
C THR A 8 3.41 -1.34 23.26
N GLN A 9 3.47 -0.14 23.84
CA GLN A 9 2.79 1.00 23.27
C GLN A 9 3.32 1.18 21.86
N LEU A 10 2.49 0.88 20.85
CA LEU A 10 2.68 1.38 19.50
C LEU A 10 2.76 2.91 19.61
N ARG A 11 3.98 3.46 19.55
CA ARG A 11 4.17 4.89 19.30
C ARG A 11 3.84 5.13 17.83
N LEU A 12 2.56 5.35 17.58
CA LEU A 12 2.04 5.98 16.37
C LEU A 12 2.34 7.49 16.42
N ALA A 13 3.60 7.86 16.55
CA ALA A 13 4.11 9.15 16.09
C ALA A 13 4.78 8.77 14.77
N HIS A 14 4.32 9.18 13.59
CA HIS A 14 4.77 10.41 12.94
C HIS A 14 3.76 10.94 11.89
N LEU A 15 2.52 10.47 11.85
CA LEU A 15 1.54 10.88 10.83
C LEU A 15 0.84 12.24 11.12
N GLY A 16 1.52 13.20 11.76
CA GLY A 16 0.83 14.43 12.17
C GLY A 16 1.69 15.64 12.55
N GLN A 17 2.90 15.76 12.03
CA GLN A 17 3.67 17.00 12.21
C GLN A 17 4.11 17.56 10.85
N GLY A 18 3.60 18.74 10.54
CA GLY A 18 3.83 19.45 9.30
C GLY A 18 5.31 19.58 8.98
N VAL A 19 5.67 19.16 7.77
CA VAL A 19 6.96 19.46 7.16
C VAL A 19 6.84 20.79 6.41
N VAL A 20 7.24 21.85 7.10
CA VAL A 20 7.69 23.09 6.46
C VAL A 20 9.06 22.80 5.83
N GLY A 21 9.10 22.71 4.50
CA GLY A 21 10.31 22.88 3.69
C GLY A 21 11.36 21.76 3.75
N GLY A 22 11.27 20.81 2.81
CA GLY A 22 12.34 19.86 2.48
C GLY A 22 11.85 18.77 1.53
N GLU A 23 12.17 18.90 0.23
CA GLU A 23 11.99 17.95 -0.88
C GLU A 23 11.48 16.52 -0.53
N PRO A 24 10.25 16.12 -0.94
CA PRO A 24 9.74 14.77 -0.71
C PRO A 24 10.23 13.81 -1.80
N ASN A 25 11.44 13.28 -1.68
CA ASN A 25 11.99 12.25 -2.59
C ASN A 25 12.07 10.87 -1.93
N ALA A 26 11.22 10.57 -0.94
CA ALA A 26 11.12 9.22 -0.39
C ALA A 26 10.51 8.28 -1.45
N THR A 27 11.13 7.14 -1.69
CA THR A 27 10.61 6.13 -2.62
C THR A 27 9.39 5.42 -2.03
N LEU A 28 8.51 4.89 -2.87
CA LEU A 28 7.37 4.06 -2.42
C LEU A 28 7.83 2.93 -1.51
N ALA A 29 9.02 2.35 -1.77
CA ALA A 29 9.57 1.30 -0.94
C ALA A 29 9.87 1.76 0.50
N GLU A 30 10.34 3.00 0.67
CA GLU A 30 10.61 3.58 1.99
C GLU A 30 9.33 3.86 2.75
N GLU A 31 8.31 4.39 2.07
CA GLU A 31 6.98 4.64 2.65
C GLU A 31 6.29 3.35 3.11
N LEU A 32 6.42 2.28 2.33
CA LEU A 32 5.81 1.00 2.67
C LEU A 32 6.57 0.23 3.77
N ALA A 33 7.85 0.51 3.99
CA ALA A 33 8.68 -0.29 4.88
C ALA A 33 8.25 -0.24 6.36
N GLY A 34 7.62 -1.31 6.83
CA GLY A 34 7.05 -1.42 8.18
C GLY A 34 5.64 -0.83 8.29
N SER A 35 4.90 -0.72 7.17
CA SER A 35 3.56 -0.14 7.12
C SER A 35 2.44 -1.18 7.14
N GLY A 36 1.30 -0.76 7.67
CA GLY A 36 0.06 -1.53 7.78
C GLY A 36 -0.85 -0.94 8.87
N PRO A 37 -2.11 -1.40 8.98
CA PRO A 37 -2.72 -2.46 8.18
C PRO A 37 -3.23 -1.96 6.82
N TRP A 38 -3.00 -2.76 5.79
CA TRP A 38 -3.56 -2.57 4.45
C TRP A 38 -4.61 -3.66 4.15
N MET A 39 -5.37 -3.46 3.08
CA MET A 39 -6.31 -4.43 2.52
C MET A 39 -5.98 -4.67 1.05
N TRP A 40 -5.96 -5.93 0.61
CA TRP A 40 -5.74 -6.29 -0.79
C TRP A 40 -7.07 -6.62 -1.44
N GLY A 41 -7.56 -5.76 -2.34
CA GLY A 41 -8.90 -5.92 -2.93
C GLY A 41 -10.00 -5.96 -1.86
N GLY A 42 -9.86 -5.18 -0.79
CA GLY A 42 -10.79 -5.17 0.35
C GLY A 42 -10.60 -6.31 1.36
N VAL A 43 -9.61 -7.20 1.18
CA VAL A 43 -9.35 -8.31 2.10
C VAL A 43 -8.14 -8.02 2.98
N ALA A 44 -8.34 -8.03 4.30
CA ALA A 44 -7.29 -7.89 5.32
C ALA A 44 -6.82 -9.27 5.84
N PRO A 45 -5.62 -9.37 6.46
CA PRO A 45 -4.61 -8.32 6.63
C PRO A 45 -3.58 -8.27 5.50
N LEU A 46 -3.09 -7.08 5.18
CA LEU A 46 -1.88 -6.87 4.38
C LEU A 46 -0.88 -6.00 5.16
N GLY A 47 0.40 -6.38 5.15
CA GLY A 47 1.47 -5.65 5.85
C GLY A 47 2.81 -5.77 5.14
N PHE A 48 3.48 -4.64 4.93
CA PHE A 48 4.79 -4.56 4.29
C PHE A 48 5.86 -4.48 5.36
N MET A 49 6.46 -5.61 5.73
CA MET A 49 7.45 -5.66 6.80
C MET A 49 8.84 -5.26 6.27
N ARG A 50 9.65 -4.63 7.13
CA ARG A 50 11.06 -4.35 6.82
C ARG A 50 11.80 -5.66 6.48
N GLY A 51 12.76 -5.58 5.57
CA GLY A 51 13.49 -6.75 5.07
C GLY A 51 12.77 -7.51 3.95
N GLY A 52 11.68 -6.95 3.41
CA GLY A 52 11.00 -7.50 2.22
C GLY A 52 10.04 -8.65 2.53
N HIS A 53 9.61 -8.83 3.78
CA HIS A 53 8.58 -9.81 4.14
C HIS A 53 7.19 -9.20 4.00
N LEU A 54 6.26 -9.94 3.40
CA LEU A 54 4.89 -9.50 3.16
C LEU A 54 3.92 -10.40 3.93
N ILE A 55 3.06 -9.81 4.75
CA ILE A 55 1.93 -10.49 5.38
C ILE A 55 0.71 -10.28 4.48
N THR A 56 -0.01 -11.35 4.14
CA THR A 56 -1.21 -11.28 3.29
C THR A 56 -2.36 -12.11 3.87
N PRO A 57 -3.61 -11.95 3.38
CA PRO A 57 -4.73 -12.79 3.80
C PRO A 57 -4.56 -14.28 3.42
N TRP A 58 -3.69 -14.57 2.47
CA TRP A 58 -3.45 -15.91 1.94
C TRP A 58 -2.14 -16.53 2.45
N GLY A 59 -1.54 -15.95 3.49
CA GLY A 59 -0.27 -16.38 4.07
C GLY A 59 0.84 -15.35 3.85
N GLU A 60 2.06 -15.84 3.75
CA GLU A 60 3.25 -15.00 3.65
C GLU A 60 3.74 -14.85 2.20
N GLY A 61 4.45 -13.75 1.95
CA GLY A 61 5.07 -13.44 0.69
C GLY A 61 6.32 -12.60 0.85
N THR A 62 6.82 -12.10 -0.28
CA THR A 62 7.98 -11.20 -0.34
C THR A 62 7.61 -9.93 -1.09
N TRP A 63 8.24 -8.82 -0.75
CA TRP A 63 8.13 -7.57 -1.50
C TRP A 63 9.46 -6.84 -1.57
N GLY A 64 9.59 -5.93 -2.54
CA GLY A 64 10.78 -5.09 -2.66
C GLY A 64 10.89 -4.40 -4.01
N VAL A 65 12.05 -3.78 -4.24
CA VAL A 65 12.33 -3.04 -5.48
C VAL A 65 12.87 -3.92 -6.61
N THR A 66 13.18 -5.19 -6.35
CA THR A 66 13.66 -6.13 -7.37
C THR A 66 12.69 -7.29 -7.45
N ARG A 67 12.30 -7.68 -8.67
CA ARG A 67 11.46 -8.87 -8.86
C ARG A 67 12.15 -10.12 -8.31
N ARG A 68 11.36 -11.14 -7.96
CA ARG A 68 11.85 -12.45 -7.53
C ARG A 68 12.87 -13.05 -8.53
N SER A 69 12.68 -12.83 -9.83
CA SER A 69 13.59 -13.33 -10.87
C SER A 69 14.93 -12.58 -10.98
N GLY A 70 15.06 -11.40 -10.35
CA GLY A 70 16.22 -10.52 -10.51
C GLY A 70 16.27 -9.76 -11.84
N ALA A 71 15.30 -9.97 -12.75
CA ALA A 71 15.35 -9.42 -14.11
C ALA A 71 14.88 -7.96 -14.23
N GLU A 72 14.26 -7.41 -13.18
CA GLU A 72 13.63 -6.09 -13.21
C GLU A 72 13.83 -5.40 -11.86
N THR A 73 14.16 -4.11 -11.92
CA THR A 73 14.24 -3.20 -10.77
C THR A 73 13.19 -2.11 -10.93
N ALA A 74 12.46 -1.84 -9.85
CA ALA A 74 11.36 -0.90 -9.80
C ALA A 74 11.86 0.55 -9.86
N SER A 75 11.06 1.42 -10.47
CA SER A 75 11.18 2.88 -10.34
C SER A 75 10.76 3.35 -8.94
N ALA A 76 11.05 4.61 -8.61
CA ALA A 76 10.80 5.17 -7.28
C ALA A 76 9.33 5.09 -6.80
N ASP A 77 8.37 5.03 -7.72
CA ASP A 77 6.92 4.97 -7.49
C ASP A 77 6.34 3.54 -7.50
N THR A 78 7.22 2.53 -7.58
CA THR A 78 6.83 1.15 -7.84
C THR A 78 7.51 0.21 -6.84
N VAL A 79 6.80 -0.84 -6.44
CA VAL A 79 7.40 -2.01 -5.77
C VAL A 79 6.83 -3.29 -6.37
N PHE A 80 7.51 -4.41 -6.17
CA PHE A 80 7.00 -5.73 -6.50
C PHE A 80 6.55 -6.44 -5.24
N ALA A 81 5.48 -7.22 -5.36
CA ALA A 81 5.00 -8.13 -4.33
C ALA A 81 4.81 -9.52 -4.93
N ASP A 82 5.13 -10.54 -4.15
CA ASP A 82 5.01 -11.92 -4.55
C ASP A 82 4.47 -12.77 -3.41
N PHE A 83 3.30 -13.34 -3.63
CA PHE A 83 2.59 -14.20 -2.69
C PHE A 83 1.62 -15.07 -3.48
N ALA A 84 1.13 -16.16 -2.88
CA ALA A 84 0.20 -17.09 -3.55
C ALA A 84 0.65 -17.52 -4.97
N ASN A 85 1.95 -17.72 -5.16
CA ASN A 85 2.59 -18.06 -6.44
C ASN A 85 2.33 -17.06 -7.59
N SER A 86 2.04 -15.80 -7.25
CA SER A 86 1.75 -14.73 -8.20
C SER A 86 2.65 -13.53 -7.97
N GLU A 87 3.22 -13.00 -9.04
CA GLU A 87 3.97 -11.75 -9.01
C GLU A 87 3.06 -10.55 -9.32
N HIS A 88 3.17 -9.49 -8.54
CA HIS A 88 2.40 -8.27 -8.66
C HIS A 88 3.32 -7.04 -8.76
N THR A 89 2.92 -6.08 -9.59
CA THR A 89 3.50 -4.74 -9.63
C THR A 89 2.57 -3.81 -8.85
N ILE A 90 3.09 -3.14 -7.83
CA ILE A 90 2.35 -2.19 -7.00
C ILE A 90 2.82 -0.77 -7.33
N ARG A 91 1.87 0.12 -7.56
CA ARG A 91 2.12 1.55 -7.85
C ARG A 91 1.26 2.43 -6.97
N VAL A 92 1.74 3.64 -6.73
CA VAL A 92 0.90 4.71 -6.19
C VAL A 92 -0.24 4.98 -7.16
N VAL A 93 -1.48 4.98 -6.65
CA VAL A 93 -2.62 5.55 -7.35
C VAL A 93 -2.89 6.93 -6.78
N ASP A 94 -3.01 7.02 -5.45
CA ASP A 94 -3.20 8.27 -4.75
C ASP A 94 -2.63 8.16 -3.32
N LEU A 95 -1.49 8.79 -3.08
CA LEU A 95 -0.86 8.81 -1.75
C LEU A 95 -1.66 9.62 -0.73
N SER A 96 -2.38 10.66 -1.16
CA SER A 96 -3.24 11.45 -0.25
C SER A 96 -4.40 10.60 0.29
N CYS A 97 -4.80 9.59 -0.49
CA CYS A 97 -5.82 8.61 -0.12
C CYS A 97 -5.29 7.30 0.43
N LEU A 98 -3.98 7.19 0.63
CA LEU A 98 -3.33 5.94 1.01
C LEU A 98 -3.83 4.77 0.14
N ARG A 99 -3.87 5.01 -1.17
CA ARG A 99 -4.37 4.07 -2.17
C ARG A 99 -3.29 3.70 -3.16
N LEU A 100 -3.07 2.40 -3.28
CA LEU A 100 -2.15 1.81 -4.24
C LEU A 100 -2.94 0.94 -5.22
N GLY A 101 -2.34 0.69 -6.37
CA GLY A 101 -2.86 -0.26 -7.36
C GLY A 101 -1.89 -1.43 -7.47
N SER A 102 -2.41 -2.65 -7.49
CA SER A 102 -1.66 -3.84 -7.87
C SER A 102 -2.12 -4.34 -9.23
N THR A 103 -1.16 -4.73 -10.07
CA THR A 103 -1.41 -5.50 -11.29
C THR A 103 -0.65 -6.82 -11.25
N ARG A 104 -1.35 -7.95 -11.40
CA ARG A 104 -0.76 -9.28 -11.49
C ARG A 104 -0.08 -9.46 -12.84
N LYS A 105 1.16 -9.95 -12.84
CA LYS A 105 1.98 -10.08 -14.05
C LYS A 105 1.44 -11.11 -15.04
N ALA A 106 0.88 -12.20 -14.54
CA ALA A 106 0.52 -13.36 -15.36
C ALA A 106 -0.61 -13.06 -16.36
N ASP A 107 -1.57 -12.22 -15.97
CA ASP A 107 -2.81 -11.98 -16.71
C ASP A 107 -3.27 -10.52 -16.72
N GLY A 108 -2.54 -9.62 -16.05
CA GLY A 108 -2.88 -8.20 -15.99
C GLY A 108 -4.03 -7.85 -15.05
N ASP A 109 -4.53 -8.81 -14.27
CA ASP A 109 -5.61 -8.57 -13.30
C ASP A 109 -5.21 -7.49 -12.29
N ALA A 110 -6.11 -6.54 -12.04
CA ALA A 110 -5.80 -5.32 -11.29
C ALA A 110 -6.76 -5.10 -10.12
N VAL A 111 -6.21 -4.77 -8.95
CA VAL A 111 -6.96 -4.58 -7.71
C VAL A 111 -6.40 -3.40 -6.92
N GLY A 112 -7.27 -2.76 -6.14
CA GLY A 112 -6.87 -1.71 -5.19
C GLY A 112 -6.22 -2.28 -3.94
N ILE A 113 -5.29 -1.52 -3.36
CA ILE A 113 -4.76 -1.73 -2.03
C ILE A 113 -5.01 -0.45 -1.23
N ASP A 114 -5.74 -0.58 -0.13
CA ASP A 114 -6.23 0.54 0.65
C ASP A 114 -5.79 0.40 2.12
N PHE A 115 -5.41 1.49 2.77
CA PHE A 115 -5.02 1.49 4.18
C PHE A 115 -6.23 1.43 5.11
N GLY A 116 -6.26 0.49 6.06
CA GLY A 116 -7.21 0.44 7.19
C GLY A 116 -8.70 0.31 6.81
N GLY A 117 -9.37 -0.74 7.30
CA GLY A 117 -10.77 -1.05 6.98
C GLY A 117 -11.87 -0.12 7.51
N ASN A 118 -11.73 1.21 7.44
CA ASN A 118 -12.84 2.16 7.60
C ASN A 118 -12.53 3.45 6.84
N GLU A 119 -13.41 3.76 5.88
CA GLU A 119 -13.61 5.00 5.12
C GLU A 119 -12.35 5.78 4.66
N PRO A 120 -12.22 6.09 3.35
CA PRO A 120 -11.17 6.98 2.88
C PRO A 120 -11.17 8.28 3.72
N PRO A 121 -10.02 8.85 4.09
CA PRO A 121 -9.99 10.16 4.76
C PRO A 121 -10.85 11.11 3.90
N GLY A 122 -11.85 11.77 4.52
CA GLY A 122 -13.06 12.30 3.85
C GLY A 122 -12.90 13.31 2.70
N GLU A 123 -11.68 13.60 2.26
CA GLU A 123 -11.36 14.26 0.99
C GLU A 123 -11.29 13.26 -0.19
N CYS A 124 -10.85 12.03 0.06
CA CYS A 124 -10.69 10.96 -0.94
C CYS A 124 -11.99 10.34 -1.42
N ALA A 125 -13.02 10.28 -0.57
CA ALA A 125 -14.34 9.82 -0.97
C ALA A 125 -15.00 10.77 -2.00
N LYS A 126 -14.62 12.06 -2.01
CA LYS A 126 -15.26 13.09 -2.83
C LYS A 126 -14.71 13.18 -4.25
N GLU A 127 -13.42 12.88 -4.46
CA GLU A 127 -12.79 12.89 -5.79
C GLU A 127 -13.35 11.77 -6.68
N LEU A 128 -13.55 10.57 -6.12
CA LEU A 128 -14.13 9.43 -6.82
C LEU A 128 -15.61 9.66 -7.22
N GLU A 129 -16.40 10.31 -6.35
CA GLU A 129 -17.77 10.74 -6.69
C GLU A 129 -17.78 11.80 -7.80
N ARG A 130 -16.77 12.67 -7.86
CA ARG A 130 -16.63 13.67 -8.94
C ARG A 130 -16.26 13.05 -10.28
N GLU A 131 -15.36 12.06 -10.32
CA GLU A 131 -15.03 11.35 -11.56
C GLU A 131 -16.19 10.47 -12.05
N LEU A 132 -16.90 9.79 -11.15
CA LEU A 132 -18.11 9.02 -11.50
C LEU A 132 -19.29 9.93 -11.93
N ALA A 133 -19.39 11.13 -11.37
CA ALA A 133 -20.35 12.14 -11.83
C ALA A 133 -19.97 12.74 -13.20
N ALA A 134 -18.68 12.89 -13.50
CA ALA A 134 -18.22 13.39 -14.80
C ALA A 134 -18.52 12.41 -15.95
N VAL A 135 -18.50 11.09 -15.69
CA VAL A 135 -18.91 10.07 -16.68
C VAL A 135 -20.41 10.13 -17.00
N HIS A 136 -21.25 10.58 -16.06
CA HIS A 136 -22.69 10.77 -16.31
C HIS A 136 -23.03 12.06 -17.08
N VAL A 137 -22.18 13.08 -17.06
CA VAL A 137 -22.44 14.34 -17.79
C VAL A 137 -22.13 14.22 -19.29
N VAL A 138 -21.30 13.26 -19.71
CA VAL A 138 -20.94 13.07 -21.13
C VAL A 138 -21.99 12.26 -21.93
N ASN A 139 -23.02 11.70 -21.26
CA ASN A 139 -24.13 11.00 -21.91
C ASN A 139 -25.48 11.74 -21.78
N GLY A 140 -25.44 13.07 -21.63
CA GLY A 140 -26.61 13.95 -21.72
C GLY A 140 -26.73 14.61 -23.09
#